data_AF-A0A932K218-F1
#
_entry.id   AF-A0A932K218-F1
#
_cell.length_a   1.000
_cell.length_b   1.000
_cell.length_c   1.000
_cell.angle_alpha   90.00
_cell.angle_beta   90.00
_cell.angle_gamma   90.00
#
_symmetry.space_group_name_H-M   'P 1'
#
loop_
_entity.id
_entity.type
_entity.pdbx_description
1 polymer ?
#
loop_
_entity_poly.entity_id
_entity_poly.type
_entity_poly.pdbx_seq_one_letter_code
_entity_poly.pdbx_strand_id
1 'polypeptide(L)'
;MEWLHRDCAALGHNLALPEPDRIDVPFEQVLEGRFILGSPDECATEVAKYQELGVEELILRCQWPGMPGEEALRALQLFGREVLPKCVA
;
A
#
# COMPACT_ATOMS: atom_id res chain seq x y z
N MET A 1 4.42 11.98 -3.02
CA MET A 1 3.69 11.18 -2.01
C MET A 1 3.23 12.04 -0.83
N GLU A 2 4.08 12.87 -0.23
CA GLU A 2 3.66 13.79 0.86
C GLU A 2 2.52 14.77 0.49
N TRP A 3 2.45 15.24 -0.76
CA TRP A 3 1.39 16.17 -1.19
C TRP A 3 0.00 15.52 -1.19
N LEU A 4 -0.10 14.24 -1.58
CA LEU A 4 -1.35 13.49 -1.61
C LEU A 4 -1.86 13.19 -0.19
N HIS A 5 -0.94 12.94 0.74
CA HIS A 5 -1.23 12.83 2.18
C HIS A 5 -1.83 14.12 2.72
N ARG A 6 -1.24 15.26 2.36
CA ARG A 6 -1.68 16.59 2.83
C ARG A 6 -3.12 16.90 2.38
N ASP A 7 -3.49 16.52 1.16
CA ASP A 7 -4.83 16.75 0.62
C ASP A 7 -5.87 15.74 1.15
N CYS A 8 -5.54 14.45 1.26
CA CYS A 8 -6.44 13.44 1.83
C CYS A 8 -6.73 13.69 3.33
N ALA A 9 -5.73 14.15 4.09
CA ALA A 9 -5.92 14.57 5.48
C ALA A 9 -6.77 15.85 5.60
N ALA A 10 -6.73 16.73 4.60
CA ALA A 10 -7.50 17.97 4.58
C ALA A 10 -9.00 17.78 4.27
N LEU A 11 -9.40 16.63 3.72
CA LEU A 11 -10.80 16.33 3.38
C LEU A 11 -11.67 15.94 4.59
N GLY A 12 -11.14 15.98 5.83
CA GLY A 12 -11.90 15.84 7.08
C GLY A 12 -12.36 14.41 7.42
N HIS A 13 -12.25 13.46 6.50
CA HIS A 13 -12.58 12.05 6.72
C HIS A 13 -11.66 11.35 7.74
N ASN A 14 -10.45 11.87 7.95
CA ASN A 14 -9.45 11.34 8.88
C ASN A 14 -9.81 11.52 10.36
N LEU A 15 -10.57 12.56 10.72
CA LEU A 15 -10.99 12.82 12.10
C LEU A 15 -12.03 11.80 12.60
N ALA A 16 -12.67 11.07 11.69
CA ALA A 16 -13.62 10.00 11.99
C ALA A 16 -12.97 8.61 12.05
N LEU A 17 -11.68 8.49 11.69
CA LEU A 17 -10.96 7.23 11.75
C LEU A 17 -10.49 6.97 13.19
N PRO A 18 -10.46 5.70 13.64
CA PRO A 18 -9.77 5.32 14.86
C PRO A 18 -8.34 5.86 14.88
N GLU A 19 -7.80 6.15 16.06
CA GLU A 19 -6.44 6.66 16.22
C GLU A 19 -5.36 5.90 15.40
N PRO A 20 -5.36 4.56 15.31
CA PRO A 20 -4.40 3.83 14.47
C PRO A 20 -4.59 4.00 12.96
N ASP A 21 -5.71 4.55 12.49
CA ASP A 21 -6.06 4.75 11.08
C ASP A 21 -5.97 6.23 10.67
N ARG A 22 -5.69 7.14 11.61
CA ARG A 22 -5.53 8.57 11.36
C ARG A 22 -4.40 8.84 10.37
N ILE A 23 -4.62 9.80 9.50
CA ILE A 23 -3.69 10.24 8.44
C ILE A 23 -3.30 11.72 8.59
N ASP A 24 -3.64 12.35 9.72
CA ASP A 24 -3.12 13.66 10.13
C ASP A 24 -1.88 13.58 11.03
N VAL A 25 -1.21 12.43 11.01
CA VAL A 25 0.06 12.16 11.70
C VAL A 25 1.23 12.41 10.75
N PRO A 26 2.50 12.42 11.22
CA PRO A 26 3.67 12.50 10.34
C PRO A 26 3.63 11.42 9.24
N PHE A 27 4.12 11.76 8.06
CA PHE A 27 4.00 10.92 6.87
C PHE A 27 4.58 9.52 7.08
N GLU A 28 5.68 9.41 7.81
CA GLU A 28 6.33 8.15 8.17
C GLU A 28 5.41 7.23 8.99
N GLN A 29 4.60 7.80 9.89
CA GLN A 29 3.63 7.03 10.69
C GLN A 29 2.43 6.56 9.84
N VAL A 30 2.08 7.30 8.79
CA VAL A 30 1.04 6.85 7.86
C VAL A 30 1.52 5.68 7.01
N LEU A 31 2.81 5.60 6.70
CA LEU A 31 3.37 4.51 5.91
C LEU A 31 3.45 3.19 6.69
N GLU A 32 3.60 3.25 8.01
CA GLU A 32 3.89 2.10 8.85
C GLU A 32 2.73 1.08 8.87
N GLY A 33 2.96 -0.11 8.31
CA GLY A 33 2.02 -1.23 8.33
C GLY A 33 0.76 -1.05 7.47
N ARG A 34 0.66 0.04 6.69
CA ARG A 34 -0.55 0.38 5.92
C ARG A 34 -0.40 0.17 4.41
N PHE A 35 0.82 0.02 3.90
CA PHE A 35 1.08 -0.10 2.47
C PHE A 35 2.19 -1.11 2.16
N ILE A 36 2.06 -1.76 1.01
CA ILE A 36 3.11 -2.58 0.40
C ILE A 36 3.77 -1.72 -0.67
N LEU A 37 4.91 -1.12 -0.34
CA LEU A 37 5.62 -0.17 -1.19
C LEU A 37 7.13 -0.42 -1.11
N GLY A 38 7.80 -0.48 -2.26
CA GLY A 38 9.24 -0.69 -2.33
C GLY A 38 9.66 -1.44 -3.59
N SER A 39 10.84 -2.05 -3.52
CA SER A 39 11.34 -3.02 -4.48
C SER A 39 10.48 -4.31 -4.49
N PRO A 40 10.58 -5.15 -5.52
CA PRO A 40 9.87 -6.43 -5.55
C PRO A 40 10.17 -7.36 -4.37
N ASP A 41 11.41 -7.34 -3.84
CA ASP A 41 11.80 -8.16 -2.69
C ASP A 41 11.19 -7.66 -1.38
N GLU A 42 11.16 -6.33 -1.18
CA GLU A 42 10.45 -5.71 -0.06
C GLU A 42 8.95 -6.02 -0.12
N CYS A 43 8.34 -5.89 -1.31
CA CYS A 43 6.94 -6.22 -1.51
C CYS A 43 6.63 -7.69 -1.19
N ALA A 44 7.47 -8.64 -1.62
CA ALA A 44 7.29 -10.05 -1.32
C ALA A 44 7.42 -10.34 0.19
N THR A 45 8.35 -9.65 0.86
CA THR A 45 8.52 -9.75 2.31
C THR A 45 7.28 -9.27 3.05
N GLU A 46 6.69 -8.15 2.64
CA GLU A 46 5.45 -7.67 3.26
C GLU A 46 4.28 -8.63 3.01
N VAL A 47 4.14 -9.18 1.81
CA VAL A 47 3.11 -10.20 1.52
C VAL A 47 3.27 -11.42 2.42
N ALA A 48 4.50 -11.91 2.62
CA ALA A 48 4.79 -13.06 3.46
C ALA A 48 4.34 -12.86 4.91
N LYS A 49 4.46 -11.64 5.47
CA LYS A 49 3.96 -11.33 6.82
C LYS A 49 2.46 -11.59 6.96
N TYR A 50 1.67 -11.24 5.96
CA TYR A 50 0.22 -11.51 5.99
C TYR A 50 -0.08 -13.00 5.85
N GLN A 51 0.68 -13.73 5.04
CA GLN A 51 0.56 -15.18 4.93
C GLN A 51 0.87 -15.88 6.26
N GLU A 52 1.90 -15.44 6.98
CA GLU A 52 2.24 -15.94 8.32
C GLU A 52 1.14 -15.69 9.35
N LEU A 53 0.35 -14.63 9.17
CA LEU A 53 -0.84 -14.32 9.98
C LEU A 53 -2.08 -15.15 9.59
N GLY A 54 -1.97 -16.03 8.59
CA GLY A 54 -3.06 -16.88 8.10
C GLY A 54 -4.00 -16.19 7.12
N VAL A 55 -3.59 -15.07 6.52
CA VAL A 55 -4.37 -14.42 5.45
C VAL A 55 -4.27 -15.25 4.17
N GLU A 56 -5.41 -15.72 3.68
CA GLU A 56 -5.49 -16.56 2.48
C GLU A 56 -5.62 -15.73 1.19
N GLU A 57 -6.19 -14.53 1.27
CA GLU A 57 -6.44 -13.67 0.11
C GLU A 57 -6.09 -12.21 0.41
N LEU A 58 -5.34 -11.58 -0.50
CA LEU A 58 -4.99 -10.16 -0.46
C LEU A 58 -5.57 -9.45 -1.69
N ILE A 59 -6.43 -8.46 -1.45
CA ILE A 59 -6.96 -7.58 -2.50
C ILE A 59 -6.12 -6.30 -2.52
N LEU A 60 -5.36 -6.11 -3.60
CA LEU A 60 -4.43 -4.99 -3.73
C LEU A 60 -4.95 -3.92 -4.69
N ARG A 61 -4.91 -2.66 -4.26
CA ARG A 61 -5.14 -1.51 -5.13
C ARG A 61 -3.80 -0.89 -5.54
N CYS A 62 -3.36 -1.19 -6.76
CA CYS A 62 -2.10 -0.65 -7.29
C CYS A 62 -2.22 0.78 -7.84
N GLN A 63 -3.44 1.30 -8.01
CA GLN A 63 -3.68 2.65 -8.50
C GLN A 63 -3.91 3.63 -7.35
N TRP A 64 -3.19 4.75 -7.37
CA TRP A 64 -3.41 5.86 -6.46
C TRP A 64 -4.35 6.91 -7.09
N PRO A 65 -5.13 7.65 -6.27
CA PRO A 65 -5.84 8.82 -6.75
C PRO A 65 -4.88 9.79 -7.46
N GLY A 66 -5.20 10.16 -8.69
CA GLY A 66 -4.35 11.05 -9.50
C GLY A 66 -3.13 10.37 -10.18
N MET A 67 -2.90 9.07 -9.96
CA MET A 67 -1.86 8.33 -10.69
C MET A 67 -2.27 8.08 -12.14
N PRO A 68 -1.39 8.35 -13.13
CA PRO A 68 -1.63 7.98 -14.51
C PRO A 68 -1.90 6.48 -14.66
N GLY A 69 -2.87 6.11 -15.49
CA GLY A 69 -3.27 4.71 -15.68
C GLY A 69 -2.11 3.81 -16.15
N GLU A 70 -1.23 4.33 -16.99
CA GLU A 70 -0.04 3.60 -17.48
C GLU A 70 0.94 3.24 -16.35
N GLU A 71 1.11 4.14 -15.37
CA GLU A 71 1.96 3.87 -14.21
C GLU A 71 1.36 2.79 -13.32
N ALA A 72 0.05 2.84 -13.09
CA ALA A 72 -0.67 1.82 -12.34
C ALA A 72 -0.57 0.44 -13.02
N LEU A 73 -0.73 0.39 -14.35
CA LEU A 73 -0.57 -0.84 -15.13
C LEU A 73 0.85 -1.39 -15.03
N ARG A 74 1.86 -0.52 -15.13
CA ARG A 74 3.27 -0.92 -15.01
C ARG A 74 3.58 -1.51 -13.64
N ALA A 75 3.06 -0.90 -12.57
CA ALA A 75 3.20 -1.41 -11.21
C ALA A 75 2.54 -2.79 -11.06
N LEU A 76 1.31 -2.95 -11.56
CA LEU A 76 0.60 -4.22 -11.55
C LEU A 76 1.35 -5.32 -12.31
N GLN A 77 1.88 -5.02 -13.49
CA GLN A 77 2.67 -5.97 -14.29
C GLN A 77 3.98 -6.36 -13.58
N LEU A 78 4.68 -5.41 -12.97
CA LEU A 78 5.90 -5.68 -12.21
C LEU A 78 5.60 -6.58 -11.01
N PHE A 79 4.53 -6.28 -10.26
CA PHE A 79 4.08 -7.09 -9.14
C PHE A 79 3.77 -8.52 -9.57
N GLY A 80 3.00 -8.68 -10.66
CA GLY A 80 2.67 -9.98 -11.20
C GLY A 80 3.87 -10.80 -11.67
N ARG A 81 4.89 -10.13 -12.25
CA ARG A 81 6.08 -10.80 -12.77
C ARG A 81 7.10 -11.13 -11.69
N GLU A 82 7.26 -10.28 -10.67
CA GLU A 82 8.43 -10.35 -9.78
C GLU A 82 8.10 -10.52 -8.29
N VAL A 83 6.84 -10.32 -7.90
CA VAL A 83 6.38 -10.53 -6.52
C VAL A 83 5.59 -11.82 -6.41
N LEU A 84 4.55 -12.01 -7.25
CA LEU A 84 3.71 -13.21 -7.18
C LEU A 84 4.50 -14.53 -7.21
N PRO A 85 5.52 -14.73 -8.07
CA PRO A 85 6.28 -15.99 -8.08
C PRO A 85 7.05 -16.29 -6.79
N LYS A 86 7.26 -15.28 -5.93
CA LYS A 86 7.95 -15.43 -4.64
C LYS A 86 6.97 -15.73 -3.49
N CYS A 87 5.68 -15.47 -3.68
CA CYS A 87 4.64 -15.63 -2.66
C CYS A 87 3.88 -16.95 -2.75
N VAL A 88 3.91 -17.62 -3.92
CA VAL A 88 3.22 -18.90 -4.13
C VAL A 88 4.20 -20.04 -3.84
N ALA A 89 3.98 -20.74 -2.72
CA ALA A 89 4.59 -22.03 -2.38
C ALA A 89 3.52 -23.13 -2.39
#